data_AF-A0A238YNP6-F1
#
_entry.id   AF-A0A238YNP6-F1
#
_cell.length_a   1.000
_cell.length_b   1.000
_cell.length_c   1.000
_cell.angle_alpha   90.00
_cell.angle_beta   90.00
_cell.angle_gamma   90.00
#
_symmetry.space_group_name_H-M   'P 1'
#
loop_
_entity.id
_entity.type
_entity.pdbx_description
1 polymer ?
#
loop_
_entity_poly.entity_id
_entity_poly.type
_entity_poly.pdbx_seq_one_letter_code
_entity_poly.pdbx_strand_id
1 'polypeptide(L)'
;MNIRGKGFAFFIITFYILLTIIRPSLATAKETPYYTIQLANTKSFNEAKSIFEKVKHLKDSRIDKVKTRYKVRVGLFKTRKEAQEFLKNHPEIKKISPTAYITLNYYNPKRTILKGYSKKKDIAKEAAKINTENKTKKEVPPVKIKTPAKQNTISINNTTLQKNHRESNYIEIRIKKELFKTAGLLVIGLILGLILFLIRKKLTKKEKELPEDNKKPKENTPSIIFHKLRDSYYSFLKRLPLKTSHKIVEYHYRKSGDFRSLILLKLQEQDFNFILKETPSYLLKNPDDILVWKIYIEVLGQLGIYDEAANACEKLAEILKKNARPEAAENYTKKAQEYRQKALKLAENL
;
A
#
# COMPACT_ATOMS: atom_id res chain seq x y z
N MET A 1 37.10 -23.82 -25.79
CA MET A 1 35.99 -22.83 -25.71
C MET A 1 36.00 -22.12 -24.36
N ASN A 2 36.09 -20.79 -24.36
CA ASN A 2 36.45 -19.98 -23.20
C ASN A 2 35.28 -19.77 -22.21
N ILE A 3 35.18 -20.61 -21.17
CA ILE A 3 34.11 -20.58 -20.14
C ILE A 3 34.11 -19.27 -19.33
N ARG A 4 35.23 -18.52 -19.33
CA ARG A 4 35.39 -17.28 -18.58
C ARG A 4 34.47 -16.12 -19.02
N GLY A 5 34.00 -16.11 -20.28
CA GLY A 5 33.13 -15.02 -20.78
C GLY A 5 31.65 -15.14 -20.36
N LYS A 6 31.13 -16.36 -20.23
CA LYS A 6 29.69 -16.59 -20.03
C LYS A 6 29.20 -16.18 -18.63
N GLY A 7 30.05 -16.36 -17.61
CA GLY A 7 29.70 -15.99 -16.23
C GLY A 7 29.61 -14.48 -16.00
N PHE A 8 30.41 -13.69 -16.72
CA PHE A 8 30.42 -12.23 -16.62
C PHE A 8 29.21 -11.62 -17.33
N ALA A 9 28.86 -12.12 -18.51
CA ALA A 9 27.66 -11.72 -19.23
C ALA A 9 26.38 -11.99 -18.41
N PHE A 10 26.29 -13.16 -17.75
CA PHE A 10 25.15 -13.46 -16.88
C PHE A 10 25.03 -12.48 -15.70
N PHE A 11 26.15 -12.10 -15.08
CA PHE A 11 26.18 -11.14 -13.97
C PHE A 11 25.78 -9.72 -14.41
N ILE A 12 26.24 -9.27 -15.59
CA ILE A 12 25.83 -7.97 -16.15
C ILE A 12 24.34 -7.97 -16.46
N ILE A 13 23.81 -9.05 -17.07
CA ILE A 13 22.39 -9.16 -17.39
C ILE A 13 21.55 -9.20 -16.11
N THR A 14 21.93 -10.00 -15.10
CA THR A 14 21.21 -10.03 -13.82
C THR A 14 21.31 -8.71 -13.08
N PHE A 15 22.46 -8.03 -13.09
CA PHE A 15 22.62 -6.71 -12.47
C PHE A 15 21.82 -5.62 -13.22
N TYR A 16 21.77 -5.67 -14.55
CA TYR A 16 20.96 -4.78 -15.39
C TYR A 16 19.46 -5.02 -15.16
N ILE A 17 19.04 -6.28 -15.08
CA ILE A 17 17.66 -6.66 -14.68
C ILE A 17 17.38 -6.18 -13.26
N LEU A 18 18.32 -6.32 -12.33
CA LEU A 18 18.18 -5.79 -10.97
C LEU A 18 18.07 -4.26 -10.97
N LEU A 19 18.87 -3.54 -11.78
CA LEU A 19 18.84 -2.07 -11.92
C LEU A 19 17.56 -1.57 -12.57
N THR A 20 17.02 -2.30 -13.56
CA THR A 20 15.73 -2.01 -14.20
C THR A 20 14.55 -2.36 -13.29
N ILE A 21 14.67 -3.39 -12.45
CA ILE A 21 13.71 -3.73 -11.39
C ILE A 21 13.81 -2.80 -10.18
N ILE A 22 14.99 -2.23 -9.87
CA ILE A 22 15.29 -1.19 -8.85
C ILE A 22 14.99 0.23 -9.37
N ARG A 23 14.66 0.35 -10.66
CA ARG A 23 13.98 1.50 -11.26
C ARG A 23 12.43 1.51 -11.08
N PRO A 24 11.74 0.92 -10.08
CA PRO A 24 10.31 1.12 -10.00
C PRO A 24 10.05 2.44 -9.31
N SER A 25 9.35 3.32 -10.04
CA SER A 25 8.51 4.41 -9.51
C SER A 25 9.18 5.72 -9.12
N LEU A 26 10.05 6.27 -9.97
CA LEU A 26 10.27 7.73 -9.99
C LEU A 26 9.02 8.53 -10.44
N ALA A 27 7.90 7.88 -10.78
CA ALA A 27 6.71 8.55 -11.27
C ALA A 27 5.41 7.97 -10.70
N THR A 28 5.32 7.80 -9.39
CA THR A 28 4.07 8.10 -8.66
C THR A 28 4.47 8.33 -7.22
N ALA A 29 4.38 9.56 -6.71
CA ALA A 29 4.20 9.73 -5.28
C ALA A 29 2.99 8.87 -4.92
N LYS A 30 3.22 7.70 -4.31
CA LYS A 30 2.14 6.78 -3.93
C LYS A 30 1.18 7.64 -3.12
N GLU A 31 -0.03 7.82 -3.66
CA GLU A 31 -1.10 8.52 -2.96
C GLU A 31 -1.13 7.95 -1.54
N THR A 32 -0.95 8.80 -0.53
CA THR A 32 -0.97 8.33 0.86
C THR A 32 -2.40 7.84 1.13
N PRO A 33 -2.59 6.62 1.66
CA PRO A 33 -3.93 6.17 2.00
C PRO A 33 -4.46 7.02 3.16
N TYR A 34 -5.72 7.44 3.07
CA TYR A 34 -6.45 8.18 4.09
C TYR A 34 -7.78 7.50 4.37
N TYR A 35 -8.21 7.54 5.62
CA TYR A 35 -9.58 7.23 5.98
C TYR A 35 -10.48 8.41 5.64
N THR A 36 -11.64 8.12 5.09
CA THR A 36 -12.63 9.11 4.68
C THR A 36 -14.00 8.62 5.09
N ILE A 37 -14.89 9.52 5.49
CA ILE A 37 -16.30 9.18 5.68
C ILE A 37 -16.98 9.34 4.32
N GLN A 38 -17.55 8.26 3.77
CA GLN A 38 -18.29 8.29 2.52
C GLN A 38 -19.78 8.38 2.83
N LEU A 39 -20.42 9.44 2.31
CA LEU A 39 -21.83 9.75 2.59
C LEU A 39 -22.75 9.25 1.49
N ALA A 40 -22.28 9.23 0.24
CA ALA A 40 -23.07 8.80 -0.90
C ALA A 40 -22.20 8.17 -2.00
N ASN A 41 -22.82 7.31 -2.80
CA ASN A 41 -22.23 6.69 -3.98
C ASN A 41 -23.29 6.54 -5.07
N THR A 42 -23.56 7.60 -5.82
CA THR A 42 -24.66 7.69 -6.79
C THR A 42 -24.15 7.79 -8.24
N LYS A 43 -24.98 7.43 -9.22
CA LYS A 43 -24.72 7.71 -10.65
C LYS A 43 -25.06 9.17 -11.02
N SER A 44 -25.94 9.83 -10.26
CA SER A 44 -26.43 11.18 -10.54
C SER A 44 -25.54 12.26 -9.92
N PHE A 45 -25.09 13.22 -10.72
CA PHE A 45 -24.33 14.36 -10.20
C PHE A 45 -25.19 15.29 -9.33
N ASN A 46 -26.45 15.50 -9.70
CA ASN A 46 -27.36 16.40 -8.98
C ASN A 46 -27.67 15.88 -7.56
N GLU A 47 -27.84 14.56 -7.42
CA GLU A 47 -28.01 13.91 -6.12
C GLU A 47 -26.72 14.03 -5.27
N ALA A 48 -25.54 13.80 -5.86
CA ALA A 48 -24.29 13.99 -5.15
C ALA A 48 -24.10 15.45 -4.71
N LYS A 49 -24.49 16.41 -5.57
CA LYS A 49 -24.43 17.85 -5.30
C LYS A 49 -25.36 18.25 -4.16
N SER A 50 -26.60 17.77 -4.13
CA SER A 50 -27.55 18.11 -3.05
C SER A 50 -27.07 17.64 -1.67
N ILE A 51 -26.44 16.45 -1.60
CA ILE A 51 -25.83 15.95 -0.36
C ILE A 51 -24.58 16.77 -0.03
N PHE A 52 -23.73 17.07 -1.01
CA PHE A 52 -22.51 17.86 -0.81
C PHE A 52 -22.80 19.26 -0.27
N GLU A 53 -23.82 19.96 -0.76
CA GLU A 53 -24.21 21.28 -0.26
C GLU A 53 -24.49 21.28 1.24
N LYS A 54 -25.08 20.19 1.77
CA LYS A 54 -25.34 20.02 3.20
C LYS A 54 -24.07 19.81 4.04
N VAL A 55 -22.98 19.35 3.44
CA VAL A 55 -21.72 19.01 4.14
C VAL A 55 -20.51 19.82 3.69
N LYS A 56 -20.67 20.80 2.79
CA LYS A 56 -19.56 21.57 2.21
C LYS A 56 -18.74 22.38 3.23
N HIS A 57 -19.33 22.65 4.40
CA HIS A 57 -18.66 23.34 5.51
C HIS A 57 -17.77 22.39 6.34
N LEU A 58 -17.94 21.07 6.21
CA LEU A 58 -17.14 20.09 6.93
C LEU A 58 -15.74 19.94 6.33
N LYS A 59 -14.79 19.54 7.19
CA LYS A 59 -13.37 19.39 6.87
C LYS A 59 -13.13 18.47 5.67
N ASP A 60 -12.44 19.00 4.67
CA ASP A 60 -12.02 18.29 3.44
C ASP A 60 -13.20 17.59 2.73
N SER A 61 -14.40 18.18 2.83
CA SER A 61 -15.60 17.74 2.13
C SER A 61 -15.41 17.88 0.62
N ARG A 62 -15.87 16.89 -0.16
CA ARG A 62 -15.68 16.86 -1.61
C ARG A 62 -16.62 15.90 -2.34
N ILE A 63 -16.69 16.08 -3.66
CA ILE A 63 -17.25 15.11 -4.60
C ILE A 63 -16.12 14.56 -5.48
N ASP A 64 -15.92 13.25 -5.46
CA ASP A 64 -14.99 12.53 -6.34
C ASP A 64 -15.76 11.79 -7.44
N LYS A 65 -15.34 11.89 -8.72
CA LYS A 65 -15.83 11.03 -9.82
C LYS A 65 -14.96 9.78 -9.90
N VAL A 66 -15.57 8.61 -9.67
CA VAL A 66 -14.90 7.32 -9.75
C VAL A 66 -15.65 6.45 -10.74
N LYS A 67 -15.06 6.25 -11.93
CA LYS A 67 -15.71 5.61 -13.07
C LYS A 67 -17.03 6.33 -13.38
N THR A 68 -18.15 5.61 -13.37
CA THR A 68 -19.48 6.13 -13.68
C THR A 68 -20.18 6.78 -12.48
N ARG A 69 -19.63 6.70 -11.25
CA ARG A 69 -20.31 7.16 -10.02
C ARG A 69 -19.65 8.36 -9.36
N TYR A 70 -20.45 9.18 -8.70
CA TYR A 70 -20.07 10.32 -7.88
C TYR A 70 -20.10 9.91 -6.41
N LYS A 71 -19.01 10.18 -5.69
CA LYS A 71 -18.85 9.85 -4.28
C LYS A 71 -18.70 11.12 -3.45
N VAL A 72 -19.63 11.33 -2.52
CA VAL A 72 -19.55 12.44 -1.55
C VAL A 72 -18.76 11.96 -0.34
N ARG A 73 -17.68 12.68 -0.01
CA ARG A 73 -16.74 12.29 1.05
C ARG A 73 -16.40 13.45 1.95
N VAL A 74 -16.13 13.16 3.21
CA VAL A 74 -15.65 14.11 4.22
C VAL A 74 -14.36 13.58 4.85
N GLY A 75 -13.42 14.49 5.05
CA GLY A 75 -12.15 14.22 5.70
C GLY A 75 -11.08 13.55 4.83
N LEU A 76 -9.86 13.64 5.34
CA LEU A 76 -8.65 12.94 4.90
C LEU A 76 -7.87 12.53 6.17
N PHE A 77 -8.44 11.60 6.93
CA PHE A 77 -7.92 11.18 8.25
C PHE A 77 -6.77 10.21 8.09
N LYS A 78 -5.77 10.29 8.96
CA LYS A 78 -4.61 9.37 8.92
C LYS A 78 -4.96 8.02 9.51
N THR A 79 -5.83 8.01 10.53
CA THR A 79 -6.22 6.80 11.26
C THR A 79 -7.73 6.60 11.23
N ARG A 80 -8.17 5.34 11.41
CA ARG A 80 -9.60 5.01 11.55
C ARG A 80 -10.20 5.66 12.80
N LYS A 81 -9.42 5.75 13.88
CA LYS A 81 -9.83 6.36 15.16
C LYS A 81 -10.15 7.85 14.98
N GLU A 82 -9.31 8.61 14.27
CA GLU A 82 -9.58 10.01 13.91
C GLU A 82 -10.91 10.15 13.14
N ALA A 83 -11.17 9.26 12.19
CA ALA A 83 -12.41 9.29 11.41
C ALA A 83 -13.65 8.95 12.27
N GLN A 84 -13.52 8.02 13.22
CA GLN A 84 -14.59 7.66 14.16
C GLN A 84 -14.90 8.82 15.12
N GLU A 85 -13.87 9.44 15.67
CA GLU A 85 -14.00 10.60 16.56
C GLU A 85 -14.65 11.78 15.83
N PHE A 86 -14.24 12.04 14.58
CA PHE A 86 -14.88 13.04 13.74
C PHE A 86 -16.38 12.73 13.53
N LEU A 87 -16.74 11.47 13.27
CA LEU A 87 -18.14 11.08 13.10
C LEU A 87 -18.97 11.25 14.39
N LYS A 88 -18.37 11.02 15.57
CA LYS A 88 -19.00 11.26 16.88
C LYS A 88 -19.25 12.75 17.13
N ASN A 89 -18.28 13.60 16.76
CA ASN A 89 -18.35 15.04 16.96
C ASN A 89 -19.26 15.75 15.94
N HIS A 90 -19.66 15.06 14.87
CA HIS A 90 -20.51 15.58 13.80
C HIS A 90 -21.75 14.69 13.56
N PRO A 91 -22.69 14.62 14.53
CA PRO A 91 -23.89 13.79 14.44
C PRO A 91 -24.79 14.14 13.24
N GLU A 92 -24.72 15.37 12.73
CA GLU A 92 -25.42 15.81 11.53
C GLU A 92 -25.06 14.98 10.28
N ILE A 93 -23.86 14.39 10.21
CA ILE A 93 -23.46 13.51 9.10
C ILE A 93 -24.39 12.31 9.00
N LYS A 94 -24.75 11.71 10.14
CA LYS A 94 -25.64 10.55 10.21
C LYS A 94 -27.10 10.93 9.93
N LYS A 95 -27.51 12.16 10.26
CA LYS A 95 -28.83 12.70 9.87
C LYS A 95 -28.92 12.92 8.36
N ILE A 96 -27.85 13.43 7.73
CA ILE A 96 -27.80 13.71 6.29
C ILE A 96 -27.69 12.40 5.48
N SER A 97 -26.87 11.46 5.94
CA SER A 97 -26.73 10.13 5.33
C SER A 97 -26.65 9.07 6.43
N PRO A 98 -27.76 8.37 6.72
CA PRO A 98 -27.78 7.27 7.68
C PRO A 98 -26.77 6.17 7.31
N THR A 99 -26.63 5.94 6.01
CA THR A 99 -25.70 4.96 5.41
C THR A 99 -24.22 5.38 5.42
N ALA A 100 -23.87 6.54 5.98
CA ALA A 100 -22.49 7.01 6.00
C ALA A 100 -21.55 6.00 6.70
N TYR A 101 -20.41 5.71 6.08
CA TYR A 101 -19.44 4.74 6.60
C TYR A 101 -17.98 5.19 6.36
N ILE A 102 -17.08 4.69 7.21
CA ILE A 102 -15.64 4.97 7.11
C ILE A 102 -15.01 4.00 6.13
N THR A 103 -14.22 4.51 5.20
CA THR A 103 -13.53 3.71 4.17
C THR A 103 -12.11 4.22 3.94
N LEU A 104 -11.17 3.30 3.72
CA LEU A 104 -9.79 3.61 3.36
C LEU A 104 -9.70 3.89 1.86
N ASN A 105 -9.16 5.07 1.50
CA ASN A 105 -9.08 5.51 0.11
C ASN A 105 -7.74 6.19 -0.19
N TYR A 106 -7.44 6.27 -1.48
CA TYR A 106 -6.32 7.05 -2.01
C TYR A 106 -6.86 8.37 -2.56
N TYR A 107 -6.36 9.49 -2.04
CA TYR A 107 -6.82 10.81 -2.47
C TYR A 107 -6.17 11.21 -3.79
N ASN A 108 -7.00 11.40 -4.81
CA ASN A 108 -6.57 11.84 -6.12
C ASN A 108 -7.25 13.18 -6.47
N PRO A 109 -6.53 14.32 -6.45
CA PRO A 109 -7.12 15.63 -6.67
C PRO A 109 -7.68 15.81 -8.09
N LYS A 110 -7.23 15.01 -9.08
CA LYS A 110 -7.74 15.07 -10.46
C LYS A 110 -9.15 14.47 -10.58
N ARG A 111 -9.58 13.65 -9.61
CA ARG A 111 -10.93 13.06 -9.57
C ARG A 111 -11.94 13.93 -8.85
N THR A 112 -11.47 14.92 -8.11
CA THR A 112 -12.33 15.77 -7.29
C THR A 112 -12.97 16.86 -8.15
N ILE A 113 -14.30 16.83 -8.29
CA ILE A 113 -15.07 17.78 -9.07
C ILE A 113 -15.40 19.03 -8.25
N LEU A 114 -15.82 18.84 -6.99
CA LEU A 114 -16.17 19.92 -6.07
C LEU A 114 -15.42 19.73 -4.75
N LYS A 115 -14.91 20.84 -4.20
CA LYS A 115 -14.19 20.90 -2.91
C LYS A 115 -14.86 21.91 -2.00
N GLY A 116 -15.16 21.48 -0.78
CA GLY A 116 -15.70 22.31 0.27
C GLY A 116 -14.59 22.93 1.12
N TYR A 117 -14.86 23.03 2.41
CA TYR A 117 -13.98 23.64 3.40
C TYR A 117 -12.66 22.89 3.54
N SER A 118 -11.54 23.63 3.50
CA SER A 118 -10.20 23.12 3.75
C SER A 118 -9.45 24.12 4.62
N LYS A 119 -8.94 23.67 5.77
CA LYS A 119 -8.24 24.50 6.77
C LYS A 119 -7.06 25.31 6.20
N LYS A 120 -6.47 24.87 5.08
CA LYS A 120 -5.44 25.64 4.36
C LYS A 120 -5.93 27.01 3.85
N LYS A 121 -7.21 27.16 3.52
CA LYS A 121 -7.78 28.44 3.08
C LYS A 121 -7.84 29.44 4.23
N ASP A 122 -8.08 28.99 5.45
CA ASP A 122 -8.19 29.86 6.61
C ASP A 122 -6.82 30.34 7.06
N ILE A 123 -5.83 29.44 7.10
CA ILE A 123 -4.42 29.82 7.39
C ILE A 123 -3.92 30.85 6.36
N ALA A 124 -4.28 30.70 5.09
CA ALA A 124 -3.90 31.67 4.05
C ALA A 124 -4.65 33.02 4.19
N LYS A 125 -5.93 33.01 4.58
CA LYS A 125 -6.73 34.22 4.80
C LYS A 125 -6.30 34.96 6.07
N GLU A 126 -5.96 34.25 7.13
CA GLU A 126 -5.49 34.79 8.40
C GLU A 126 -4.10 35.39 8.25
N ALA A 127 -3.19 34.71 7.53
CA ALA A 127 -1.90 35.27 7.13
C ALA A 127 -2.04 36.52 6.22
N ALA A 128 -3.09 36.60 5.40
CA ALA A 128 -3.36 37.79 4.59
C ALA A 128 -3.93 38.96 5.42
N LYS A 129 -4.78 38.69 6.43
CA LYS A 129 -5.30 39.71 7.34
C LYS A 129 -4.21 40.33 8.22
N ILE A 130 -3.30 39.52 8.75
CA ILE A 130 -2.15 39.98 9.55
C ILE A 130 -1.25 40.93 8.74
N ASN A 131 -1.09 40.67 7.44
CA ASN A 131 -0.33 41.56 6.55
C ASN A 131 -1.08 42.84 6.16
N THR A 132 -2.41 42.88 6.31
CA THR A 132 -3.23 44.06 5.99
C THR A 132 -3.37 44.97 7.21
N GLU A 133 -3.49 44.43 8.43
CA GLU A 133 -3.51 45.23 9.67
C GLU A 133 -2.18 45.93 9.97
N ASN A 134 -1.05 45.33 9.57
CA ASN A 134 0.26 45.98 9.71
C ASN A 134 0.51 47.11 8.69
N LYS A 135 -0.36 47.28 7.68
CA LYS A 135 -0.28 48.40 6.73
C LYS A 135 -1.10 49.62 7.15
N THR A 136 -2.02 49.51 8.10
CA THR A 136 -2.91 50.62 8.52
C THR A 136 -2.44 51.34 9.78
N LYS A 137 -1.29 50.97 10.37
CA LYS A 137 -0.80 51.56 11.63
C LYS A 137 0.46 52.42 11.50
N LYS A 138 0.78 52.90 10.29
CA LYS A 138 1.86 53.87 10.10
C LYS A 138 1.59 54.83 8.95
N GLU A 139 0.62 55.71 9.13
CA GLU A 139 0.58 57.00 8.43
C GLU A 139 0.05 58.07 9.40
N VAL A 140 1.01 58.81 9.96
CA VAL A 140 0.79 60.13 10.56
C VAL A 140 0.39 61.07 9.40
N PRO A 141 -0.61 61.94 9.56
CA PRO A 141 -1.12 62.75 8.46
C PRO A 141 -0.07 63.77 8.00
N PRO A 142 0.26 63.84 6.70
CA PRO A 142 0.95 64.99 6.16
C PRO A 142 -0.05 66.12 5.89
N VAL A 143 0.44 67.32 6.17
CA VAL A 143 -0.19 68.62 6.09
C VAL A 143 -0.86 68.88 4.73
N LYS A 144 -2.01 69.56 4.78
CA LYS A 144 -2.78 70.08 3.65
C LYS A 144 -1.94 70.96 2.72
N ILE A 145 -1.87 70.60 1.44
CA ILE A 145 -1.72 71.56 0.33
C ILE A 145 -2.82 71.25 -0.69
N LYS A 146 -3.52 72.31 -1.12
CA LYS A 146 -4.67 72.28 -2.02
C LYS A 146 -4.26 72.09 -3.49
N THR A 147 -5.29 71.79 -4.31
CA THR A 147 -5.49 72.03 -5.76
C THR A 147 -5.23 70.85 -6.74
N PRO A 148 -5.90 70.79 -7.92
CA PRO A 148 -6.86 69.71 -8.21
C PRO A 148 -6.60 68.98 -9.54
N ALA A 149 -7.50 68.03 -9.83
CA ALA A 149 -7.94 67.53 -11.15
C ALA A 149 -7.42 66.15 -11.62
N LYS A 150 -8.42 65.26 -11.74
CA LYS A 150 -8.63 64.19 -12.74
C LYS A 150 -7.39 63.49 -13.32
N GLN A 151 -7.33 62.16 -13.10
CA GLN A 151 -7.49 61.18 -14.18
C GLN A 151 -7.67 59.75 -13.63
N ASN A 152 -8.69 59.07 -14.15
CA ASN A 152 -8.94 57.64 -13.94
C ASN A 152 -7.84 56.82 -14.62
N THR A 153 -7.16 55.95 -13.87
CA THR A 153 -6.38 54.87 -14.48
C THR A 153 -6.71 53.55 -13.80
N ILE A 154 -7.22 52.62 -14.60
CA ILE A 154 -7.58 51.25 -14.24
C ILE A 154 -6.27 50.49 -13.96
N SER A 155 -6.07 50.10 -12.70
CA SER A 155 -4.96 49.22 -12.30
C SER A 155 -5.33 47.76 -12.57
N ILE A 156 -4.68 47.17 -13.57
CA ILE A 156 -4.75 45.75 -13.90
C ILE A 156 -3.78 44.99 -12.98
N ASN A 157 -4.32 44.04 -12.22
CA ASN A 157 -3.62 43.24 -11.23
C ASN A 157 -2.55 42.32 -11.86
N ASN A 158 -1.27 42.68 -11.71
CA ASN A 158 -0.10 41.85 -12.08
C ASN A 158 0.30 40.83 -11.00
N THR A 159 -0.66 40.19 -10.32
CA THR A 159 -0.38 39.25 -9.21
C THR A 159 -0.02 37.84 -9.68
N THR A 160 -0.04 37.57 -10.99
CA THR A 160 0.11 36.21 -11.54
C THR A 160 1.58 35.83 -11.83
N LEU A 161 2.50 36.81 -11.97
CA LEU A 161 3.89 36.50 -12.37
C LEU A 161 4.81 36.07 -11.22
N GLN A 162 4.60 36.56 -9.99
CA GLN A 162 5.48 36.25 -8.85
C GLN A 162 5.28 34.85 -8.27
N LYS A 163 4.14 34.20 -8.54
CA LYS A 163 3.83 32.87 -7.98
C LYS A 163 4.58 31.75 -8.70
N ASN A 164 4.93 31.93 -9.97
CA ASN A 164 5.67 30.94 -10.75
C ASN A 164 7.15 30.82 -10.34
N HIS A 165 7.77 31.87 -9.80
CA HIS A 165 9.20 31.83 -9.48
C HIS A 165 9.51 31.04 -8.19
N ARG A 166 8.59 31.01 -7.21
CA ARG A 166 8.75 30.23 -5.98
C ARG A 166 8.53 28.71 -6.18
N GLU A 167 7.72 28.30 -7.15
CA GLU A 167 7.56 26.87 -7.47
C GLU A 167 8.80 26.30 -8.17
N SER A 168 9.49 27.09 -9.01
CA SER A 168 10.73 26.69 -9.69
C SER A 168 11.84 26.30 -8.72
N ASN A 169 12.12 27.12 -7.69
CA ASN A 169 13.20 26.83 -6.74
C ASN A 169 12.92 25.62 -5.85
N TYR A 170 11.64 25.32 -5.56
CA TYR A 170 11.28 24.13 -4.78
C TYR A 170 11.47 22.84 -5.58
N ILE A 171 11.25 22.89 -6.90
CA ILE A 171 11.46 21.76 -7.80
C ILE A 171 12.96 21.44 -7.92
N GLU A 172 13.83 22.44 -8.04
CA GLU A 172 15.27 22.23 -8.20
C GLU A 172 15.93 21.60 -6.95
N ILE A 173 15.58 22.08 -5.75
CA ILE A 173 16.09 21.52 -4.48
C ILE A 173 15.65 20.06 -4.31
N ARG A 174 14.42 19.73 -4.75
CA ARG A 174 13.89 18.36 -4.69
C ARG A 174 14.62 17.43 -5.65
N ILE A 175 14.95 17.91 -6.86
CA ILE A 175 15.70 17.15 -7.86
C ILE A 175 17.11 16.83 -7.35
N LYS A 176 17.84 17.80 -6.77
CA LYS A 176 19.18 17.57 -6.21
C LYS A 176 19.19 16.54 -5.07
N LYS A 177 18.19 16.57 -4.18
CA LYS A 177 18.09 15.62 -3.06
C LYS A 177 17.79 14.19 -3.52
N GLU A 178 17.04 14.01 -4.61
CA GLU A 178 16.75 12.68 -5.17
C GLU A 178 17.91 12.13 -6.01
N LEU A 179 18.60 12.98 -6.77
CA LEU A 179 19.85 12.62 -7.48
C LEU A 179 20.91 12.07 -6.52
N PHE A 180 21.05 12.68 -5.35
CA PHE A 180 21.99 12.25 -4.32
C PHE A 180 21.65 10.86 -3.75
N LYS A 181 20.34 10.53 -3.61
CA LYS A 181 19.91 9.20 -3.16
C LYS A 181 20.16 8.11 -4.20
N THR A 182 19.90 8.41 -5.48
CA THR A 182 20.17 7.46 -6.58
C THR A 182 21.66 7.20 -6.75
N ALA A 183 22.50 8.25 -6.63
CA ALA A 183 23.95 8.11 -6.64
C ALA A 183 24.42 7.25 -5.46
N GLY A 184 23.88 7.46 -4.26
CA GLY A 184 24.18 6.64 -3.08
C GLY A 184 23.86 5.15 -3.28
N LEU A 185 22.69 4.82 -3.86
CA LEU A 185 22.32 3.42 -4.14
C LEU A 185 23.23 2.75 -5.19
N LEU A 186 23.66 3.49 -6.21
CA LEU A 186 24.62 2.99 -7.21
C LEU A 186 25.99 2.70 -6.59
N VAL A 187 26.48 3.59 -5.73
CA VAL A 187 27.74 3.40 -5.00
C VAL A 187 27.65 2.17 -4.09
N ILE A 188 26.56 2.00 -3.35
CA ILE A 188 26.34 0.81 -2.52
C ILE A 188 26.32 -0.48 -3.38
N GLY A 189 25.65 -0.44 -4.53
CA GLY A 189 25.63 -1.56 -5.48
C GLY A 189 27.01 -1.93 -6.01
N LEU A 190 27.84 -0.93 -6.36
CA LEU A 190 29.22 -1.14 -6.79
C LEU A 190 30.09 -1.72 -5.68
N ILE A 191 29.96 -1.22 -4.45
CA ILE A 191 30.69 -1.74 -3.29
C ILE A 191 30.32 -3.21 -3.02
N LEU A 192 29.03 -3.54 -3.01
CA LEU A 192 28.57 -4.93 -2.84
C LEU A 192 29.06 -5.85 -3.96
N GLY A 193 29.05 -5.37 -5.21
CA GLY A 193 29.61 -6.10 -6.35
C GLY A 193 31.11 -6.38 -6.19
N LEU A 194 31.88 -5.39 -5.75
CA LEU A 194 33.31 -5.52 -5.44
C LEU A 194 33.57 -6.53 -4.32
N ILE A 195 32.79 -6.46 -3.22
CA ILE A 195 32.91 -7.41 -2.11
C ILE A 195 32.65 -8.85 -2.59
N LEU A 196 31.57 -9.07 -3.35
CA LEU A 196 31.25 -10.40 -3.91
C LEU A 196 32.33 -10.90 -4.87
N PHE A 197 32.90 -10.01 -5.69
CA PHE A 197 34.01 -10.34 -6.59
C PHE A 197 35.26 -10.77 -5.81
N LEU A 198 35.62 -10.03 -4.75
CA LEU A 198 36.77 -10.37 -3.90
C LEU A 198 36.58 -11.71 -3.17
N ILE A 199 35.38 -11.98 -2.65
CA ILE A 199 35.04 -13.27 -2.04
C ILE A 199 35.21 -14.41 -3.06
N ARG A 200 34.71 -14.23 -4.29
CA ARG A 200 34.86 -15.22 -5.37
C ARG A 200 36.33 -15.46 -5.75
N LYS A 201 37.13 -14.40 -5.84
CA LYS A 201 38.58 -14.51 -6.12
C LYS A 201 39.31 -15.27 -5.02
N LYS A 202 38.95 -15.05 -3.75
CA LYS A 202 39.54 -15.75 -2.60
C LYS A 202 39.15 -17.23 -2.55
N LEU A 203 37.89 -17.56 -2.85
CA LEU A 203 37.41 -18.95 -2.93
C LEU A 203 38.11 -19.73 -4.05
N THR A 204 38.22 -19.15 -5.24
CA THR A 204 38.89 -19.79 -6.39
C THR A 204 40.40 -19.95 -6.20
N LYS A 205 41.05 -19.07 -5.44
CA LYS A 205 42.47 -19.25 -5.08
C LYS A 205 42.66 -20.44 -4.13
N LYS A 206 41.81 -20.54 -3.10
CA LYS A 206 41.87 -21.62 -2.11
C LYS A 206 41.57 -23.00 -2.69
N GLU A 207 40.76 -23.06 -3.74
CA GLU A 207 40.46 -24.29 -4.47
C GLU A 207 41.64 -24.80 -5.31
N LYS A 208 42.54 -23.90 -5.76
CA LYS A 208 43.76 -24.27 -6.51
C LYS A 208 44.92 -24.70 -5.64
N GLU A 209 44.93 -24.28 -4.37
CA GLU A 209 46.01 -24.59 -3.42
C GLU A 209 45.75 -25.89 -2.63
N LEU A 210 44.61 -26.58 -2.86
CA LEU A 210 44.31 -27.83 -2.19
C LEU A 210 45.01 -29.02 -2.89
N PRO A 211 45.84 -29.81 -2.18
CA PRO A 211 46.54 -30.96 -2.76
C PRO A 211 45.56 -32.00 -3.31
N GLU A 212 45.94 -32.59 -4.44
CA GLU A 212 45.09 -33.40 -5.31
C GLU A 212 44.53 -34.65 -4.62
N ASP A 213 45.26 -35.18 -3.63
CA ASP A 213 44.91 -36.41 -2.89
C ASP A 213 43.75 -36.26 -1.89
N ASN A 214 43.28 -35.03 -1.62
CA ASN A 214 42.15 -34.78 -0.72
C ASN A 214 40.85 -34.36 -1.43
N LYS A 215 40.77 -34.52 -2.76
CA LYS A 215 39.55 -34.26 -3.55
C LYS A 215 38.53 -35.40 -3.41
N LYS A 216 38.02 -35.66 -2.21
CA LYS A 216 36.70 -36.32 -2.09
C LYS A 216 35.66 -35.40 -2.75
N PRO A 217 34.70 -35.92 -3.53
CA PRO A 217 33.65 -35.12 -4.13
C PRO A 217 32.83 -34.49 -3.01
N LYS A 218 33.19 -33.26 -2.64
CA LYS A 218 32.37 -32.41 -1.79
C LYS A 218 31.18 -31.93 -2.62
N GLU A 219 30.26 -32.85 -2.88
CA GLU A 219 28.88 -32.46 -3.12
C GLU A 219 28.48 -31.49 -1.99
N ASN A 220 27.85 -30.38 -2.39
CA ASN A 220 27.01 -29.52 -1.55
C ASN A 220 27.58 -28.20 -1.01
N THR A 221 28.83 -27.81 -1.27
CA THR A 221 29.27 -26.47 -0.81
C THR A 221 28.56 -25.30 -1.56
N PRO A 222 28.41 -25.34 -2.90
CA PRO A 222 27.73 -24.28 -3.64
C PRO A 222 26.21 -24.23 -3.39
N SER A 223 25.56 -25.39 -3.22
CA SER A 223 24.12 -25.46 -2.99
C SER A 223 23.75 -24.89 -1.62
N ILE A 224 24.52 -25.19 -0.56
CA ILE A 224 24.32 -24.63 0.78
C ILE A 224 24.48 -23.10 0.77
N ILE A 225 25.48 -22.57 0.05
CA ILE A 225 25.68 -21.12 -0.07
C ILE A 225 24.53 -20.48 -0.84
N PHE A 226 24.06 -21.11 -1.92
CA PHE A 226 22.93 -20.61 -2.70
C PHE A 226 21.62 -20.60 -1.90
N HIS A 227 21.36 -21.64 -1.10
CA HIS A 227 20.23 -21.68 -0.18
C HIS A 227 20.29 -20.54 0.85
N LYS A 228 21.45 -20.32 1.50
CA LYS A 228 21.60 -19.21 2.47
C LYS A 228 21.42 -17.83 1.82
N LEU A 229 21.95 -17.62 0.61
CA LEU A 229 21.77 -16.37 -0.14
C LEU A 229 20.30 -16.16 -0.54
N ARG A 230 19.62 -17.22 -0.99
CA ARG A 230 18.20 -17.20 -1.32
C ARG A 230 17.34 -16.82 -0.11
N ASP A 231 17.62 -17.42 1.05
CA ASP A 231 16.87 -17.17 2.28
C ASP A 231 17.14 -15.75 2.82
N SER A 232 18.38 -15.26 2.70
CA SER A 232 18.74 -13.87 3.00
C SER A 232 18.04 -12.88 2.07
N TYR A 233 17.99 -13.17 0.77
CA TYR A 233 17.27 -12.37 -0.23
C TYR A 233 15.77 -12.31 0.07
N TYR A 234 15.11 -13.44 0.36
CA TYR A 234 13.69 -13.45 0.73
C TYR A 234 13.43 -12.69 2.04
N SER A 235 14.30 -12.85 3.04
CA SER A 235 14.21 -12.10 4.29
C SER A 235 14.32 -10.60 4.08
N PHE A 236 15.21 -10.17 3.18
CA PHE A 236 15.34 -8.77 2.78
C PHE A 236 14.10 -8.27 2.04
N LEU A 237 13.58 -9.02 1.07
CA LEU A 237 12.36 -8.66 0.34
C LEU A 237 11.14 -8.51 1.27
N LYS A 238 11.00 -9.39 2.28
CA LYS A 238 9.94 -9.30 3.29
C LYS A 238 10.00 -8.02 4.13
N ARG A 239 11.20 -7.45 4.33
CA ARG A 239 11.41 -6.22 5.10
C ARG A 239 11.16 -4.95 4.30
N LEU A 240 11.13 -5.03 2.96
CA LEU A 240 10.86 -3.86 2.12
C LEU A 240 9.35 -3.55 2.10
N PRO A 241 8.92 -2.36 2.58
CA PRO A 241 7.50 -1.95 2.64
C PRO A 241 6.96 -1.52 1.27
N LEU A 242 7.23 -2.30 0.23
CA LEU A 242 6.88 -1.97 -1.15
C LEU A 242 5.85 -2.98 -1.67
N LYS A 243 4.69 -2.49 -2.13
CA LYS A 243 3.71 -3.32 -2.87
C LYS A 243 4.34 -4.12 -4.04
N THR A 244 5.46 -3.66 -4.59
CA THR A 244 6.24 -4.37 -5.61
C THR A 244 6.99 -5.58 -5.05
N SER A 245 7.50 -5.55 -3.82
CA SER A 245 8.12 -6.74 -3.21
C SER A 245 7.08 -7.85 -3.01
N HIS A 246 5.85 -7.51 -2.64
CA HIS A 246 4.76 -8.49 -2.51
C HIS A 246 4.44 -9.19 -3.83
N LYS A 247 4.32 -8.44 -4.94
CA LYS A 247 4.11 -9.04 -6.28
C LYS A 247 5.28 -9.92 -6.73
N ILE A 248 6.51 -9.53 -6.42
CA ILE A 248 7.70 -10.32 -6.73
C ILE A 248 7.70 -11.61 -5.91
N VAL A 249 7.42 -11.52 -4.61
CA VAL A 249 7.31 -12.68 -3.71
C VAL A 249 6.17 -13.61 -4.15
N GLU A 250 5.00 -13.07 -4.50
CA GLU A 250 3.88 -13.82 -5.06
C GLU A 250 4.28 -14.55 -6.35
N TYR A 251 4.94 -13.86 -7.29
CA TYR A 251 5.43 -14.46 -8.52
C TYR A 251 6.39 -15.63 -8.23
N HIS A 252 7.30 -15.45 -7.28
CA HIS A 252 8.23 -16.50 -6.87
C HIS A 252 7.52 -17.71 -6.28
N TYR A 253 6.58 -17.53 -5.34
CA TYR A 253 5.85 -18.65 -4.75
C TYR A 253 4.99 -19.40 -5.77
N ARG A 254 4.35 -18.69 -6.72
CA ARG A 254 3.64 -19.32 -7.83
C ARG A 254 4.57 -20.14 -8.71
N LYS A 255 5.73 -19.58 -9.07
CA LYS A 255 6.70 -20.24 -9.95
C LYS A 255 7.38 -21.44 -9.28
N SER A 256 7.62 -21.37 -7.97
CA SER A 256 8.21 -22.47 -7.22
C SER A 256 7.19 -23.54 -6.82
N GLY A 257 5.89 -23.30 -7.01
CA GLY A 257 4.83 -24.19 -6.54
C GLY A 257 4.68 -24.22 -5.01
N ASP A 258 5.20 -23.22 -4.28
CA ASP A 258 5.10 -23.15 -2.82
C ASP A 258 3.76 -22.52 -2.41
N PHE A 259 2.70 -23.32 -2.48
CA PHE A 259 1.35 -22.86 -2.19
C PHE A 259 1.16 -22.47 -0.72
N ARG A 260 1.86 -23.12 0.22
CA ARG A 260 1.79 -22.81 1.66
C ARG A 260 2.28 -21.39 1.95
N SER A 261 3.42 -21.00 1.38
CA SER A 261 3.92 -19.64 1.52
C SER A 261 3.02 -18.62 0.81
N LEU A 262 2.46 -19.00 -0.34
CA LEU A 262 1.53 -18.15 -1.09
C LEU A 262 0.22 -17.88 -0.34
N ILE A 263 -0.40 -18.92 0.24
CA ILE A 263 -1.68 -18.75 0.95
C ILE A 263 -1.50 -17.94 2.24
N LEU A 264 -0.37 -18.10 2.95
CA LEU A 264 -0.04 -17.27 4.13
C LEU A 264 0.15 -15.80 3.75
N LEU A 265 0.83 -15.52 2.63
CA LEU A 265 0.96 -14.16 2.11
C LEU A 265 -0.42 -13.56 1.80
N LYS A 266 -1.30 -14.33 1.16
CA LYS A 266 -2.65 -13.89 0.79
C LYS A 266 -3.56 -13.69 2.00
N LEU A 267 -3.38 -14.49 3.03
CA LEU A 267 -4.06 -14.31 4.32
C LEU A 267 -3.63 -12.99 4.98
N GLN A 268 -2.33 -12.69 4.99
CA GLN A 268 -1.81 -11.42 5.51
C GLN A 268 -2.32 -10.21 4.71
N GLU A 269 -2.50 -10.36 3.40
CA GLU A 269 -3.09 -9.34 2.51
C GLU A 269 -4.61 -9.21 2.66
N GLN A 270 -5.27 -10.09 3.42
CA GLN A 270 -6.73 -10.23 3.51
C GLN A 270 -7.38 -10.44 2.12
N ASP A 271 -6.65 -11.08 1.20
CA ASP A 271 -7.15 -11.44 -0.13
C ASP A 271 -7.95 -12.75 -0.07
N PHE A 272 -9.08 -12.71 0.63
CA PHE A 272 -9.91 -13.89 0.88
C PHE A 272 -10.48 -14.49 -0.41
N ASN A 273 -10.70 -13.67 -1.45
CA ASN A 273 -11.18 -14.15 -2.75
C ASN A 273 -10.17 -15.10 -3.41
N PHE A 274 -8.86 -14.78 -3.35
CA PHE A 274 -7.83 -15.69 -3.82
C PHE A 274 -7.86 -17.00 -3.05
N ILE A 275 -7.96 -16.93 -1.73
CA ILE A 275 -7.97 -18.11 -0.86
C ILE A 275 -9.17 -19.00 -1.19
N LEU A 276 -10.38 -18.45 -1.28
CA LEU A 276 -11.58 -19.21 -1.60
C LEU A 276 -11.51 -19.86 -2.99
N LYS A 277 -10.92 -19.17 -3.96
CA LYS A 277 -10.84 -19.66 -5.35
C LYS A 277 -9.81 -20.77 -5.54
N GLU A 278 -8.60 -20.59 -5.03
CA GLU A 278 -7.46 -21.46 -5.39
C GLU A 278 -7.29 -22.63 -4.42
N THR A 279 -7.70 -22.48 -3.16
CA THR A 279 -7.48 -23.49 -2.11
C THR A 279 -8.21 -24.81 -2.38
N PRO A 280 -9.48 -24.84 -2.84
CA PRO A 280 -10.15 -26.10 -3.16
C PRO A 280 -9.40 -26.94 -4.19
N SER A 281 -8.92 -26.32 -5.28
CA SER A 281 -8.17 -27.03 -6.32
C SER A 281 -6.83 -27.57 -5.79
N TYR A 282 -6.16 -26.84 -4.90
CA TYR A 282 -4.93 -27.31 -4.27
C TYR A 282 -5.19 -28.49 -3.31
N LEU A 283 -6.21 -28.40 -2.46
CA LEU A 283 -6.56 -29.43 -1.48
C LEU A 283 -7.07 -30.72 -2.13
N LEU A 284 -7.67 -30.65 -3.34
CA LEU A 284 -7.97 -31.84 -4.13
C LEU A 284 -6.70 -32.63 -4.50
N LYS A 285 -5.59 -31.95 -4.76
CA LYS A 285 -4.30 -32.56 -5.09
C LYS A 285 -3.47 -32.91 -3.86
N ASN A 286 -3.69 -32.21 -2.74
CA ASN A 286 -2.94 -32.32 -1.50
C ASN A 286 -3.89 -32.43 -0.30
N PRO A 287 -4.69 -33.50 -0.20
CA PRO A 287 -5.76 -33.61 0.79
C PRO A 287 -5.24 -33.59 2.23
N ASP A 288 -4.03 -34.06 2.48
CA ASP A 288 -3.46 -34.15 3.83
C ASP A 288 -2.77 -32.86 4.32
N ASP A 289 -2.84 -31.76 3.55
CA ASP A 289 -2.20 -30.50 3.92
C ASP A 289 -2.97 -29.74 5.02
N ILE A 290 -2.75 -30.17 6.27
CA ILE A 290 -3.40 -29.64 7.48
C ILE A 290 -3.31 -28.11 7.58
N LEU A 291 -2.16 -27.51 7.24
CA LEU A 291 -1.98 -26.06 7.37
C LEU A 291 -2.95 -25.30 6.45
N VAL A 292 -3.08 -25.76 5.20
CA VAL A 292 -3.93 -25.12 4.20
C VAL A 292 -5.40 -25.29 4.57
N TRP A 293 -5.81 -26.46 5.08
CA TRP A 293 -7.16 -26.66 5.63
C TRP A 293 -7.48 -25.67 6.76
N LYS A 294 -6.55 -25.48 7.72
CA LYS A 294 -6.75 -24.55 8.84
C LYS A 294 -7.01 -23.11 8.36
N ILE A 295 -6.20 -22.64 7.40
CA ILE A 295 -6.35 -21.30 6.82
C ILE A 295 -7.69 -21.18 6.08
N TYR A 296 -8.06 -22.21 5.32
CA TYR A 296 -9.31 -22.22 4.56
C TYR A 296 -10.55 -22.15 5.47
N ILE A 297 -10.59 -22.97 6.53
CA ILE A 297 -11.67 -22.97 7.54
C ILE A 297 -11.78 -21.60 8.21
N GLU A 298 -10.66 -21.00 8.60
CA GLU A 298 -10.65 -19.70 9.25
C GLU A 298 -11.23 -18.61 8.34
N VAL A 299 -10.84 -18.60 7.06
CA VAL A 299 -11.35 -17.63 6.08
C VAL A 299 -12.85 -17.82 5.81
N LEU A 300 -13.32 -19.07 5.67
CA LEU A 300 -14.75 -19.35 5.50
C LEU A 300 -15.56 -18.85 6.71
N GLY A 301 -15.08 -19.13 7.93
CA GLY A 301 -15.70 -18.66 9.16
C GLY A 301 -15.74 -17.13 9.28
N GLN A 302 -14.67 -16.43 8.88
CA GLN A 302 -14.63 -14.96 8.90
C GLN A 302 -15.60 -14.32 7.89
N LEU A 303 -15.88 -15.00 6.78
CA LEU A 303 -16.81 -14.55 5.75
C LEU A 303 -18.26 -14.92 6.03
N GLY A 304 -18.54 -15.66 7.11
CA GLY A 304 -19.88 -16.12 7.44
C GLY A 304 -20.39 -17.26 6.56
N ILE A 305 -19.49 -17.93 5.83
CA ILE A 305 -19.80 -19.06 4.95
C ILE A 305 -19.75 -20.33 5.81
N TYR A 306 -20.72 -20.47 6.71
CA TYR A 306 -20.64 -21.40 7.84
C TYR A 306 -20.86 -22.87 7.45
N ASP A 307 -21.70 -23.17 6.46
CA ASP A 307 -21.94 -24.55 6.04
C ASP A 307 -20.69 -25.18 5.42
N GLU A 308 -20.02 -24.45 4.52
CA GLU A 308 -18.74 -24.89 3.95
C GLU A 308 -17.63 -24.94 5.00
N ALA A 309 -17.62 -24.02 5.97
CA ALA A 309 -16.68 -24.06 7.09
C ALA A 309 -16.86 -25.33 7.93
N ALA A 310 -18.10 -25.72 8.22
CA ALA A 310 -18.42 -26.95 8.94
C ALA A 310 -17.94 -28.19 8.19
N ASN A 311 -18.25 -28.29 6.89
CA ASN A 311 -17.82 -29.41 6.05
C ASN A 311 -16.29 -29.50 5.95
N ALA A 312 -15.59 -28.37 5.87
CA ALA A 312 -14.13 -28.32 5.88
C ALA A 312 -13.54 -28.75 7.23
N CYS A 313 -14.16 -28.37 8.35
CA CYS A 313 -13.79 -28.84 9.70
C CYS A 313 -13.90 -30.36 9.83
N GLU A 314 -14.99 -30.96 9.34
CA GLU A 314 -15.20 -32.42 9.39
C GLU A 314 -14.13 -33.18 8.59
N LYS A 315 -13.85 -32.73 7.35
CA LYS A 315 -12.76 -33.30 6.54
C LYS A 315 -11.41 -33.21 7.24
N LEU A 316 -11.10 -32.06 7.85
CA LEU A 316 -9.86 -31.90 8.60
C LEU A 316 -9.82 -32.81 9.84
N ALA A 317 -10.95 -33.00 10.53
CA ALA A 317 -11.04 -33.92 11.66
C ALA A 317 -10.75 -35.37 11.23
N GLU A 318 -11.27 -35.82 10.09
CA GLU A 318 -10.96 -37.14 9.53
C GLU A 318 -9.46 -37.31 9.24
N ILE A 319 -8.84 -36.31 8.61
CA ILE A 319 -7.39 -36.31 8.32
C ILE A 319 -6.58 -36.37 9.63
N LEU A 320 -7.00 -35.62 10.66
CA LEU A 320 -6.32 -35.62 11.97
C LEU A 320 -6.47 -36.96 12.71
N LYS A 321 -7.62 -37.63 12.60
CA LYS A 321 -7.79 -39.01 13.13
C LYS A 321 -6.83 -39.97 12.46
N LYS A 322 -6.73 -39.94 11.12
CA LYS A 322 -5.79 -40.77 10.36
C LYS A 322 -4.33 -40.51 10.75
N ASN A 323 -3.99 -39.26 11.07
CA ASN A 323 -2.65 -38.85 11.51
C ASN A 323 -2.39 -39.01 13.02
N ALA A 324 -3.16 -39.85 13.71
CA ALA A 324 -3.02 -40.14 15.15
C ALA A 324 -3.08 -38.88 16.05
N ARG A 325 -3.94 -37.91 15.71
CA ARG A 325 -4.20 -36.70 16.52
C ARG A 325 -5.68 -36.59 16.91
N PRO A 326 -6.20 -37.53 17.73
CA PRO A 326 -7.63 -37.63 18.03
C PRO A 326 -8.19 -36.42 18.79
N GLU A 327 -7.43 -35.87 19.74
CA GLU A 327 -7.85 -34.68 20.51
C GLU A 327 -8.08 -33.46 19.59
N ALA A 328 -7.15 -33.23 18.65
CA ALA A 328 -7.28 -32.16 17.68
C ALA A 328 -8.48 -32.41 16.74
N ALA A 329 -8.73 -33.66 16.36
CA ALA A 329 -9.88 -34.02 15.53
C ALA A 329 -11.22 -33.77 16.26
N GLU A 330 -11.30 -34.08 17.55
CA GLU A 330 -12.50 -33.81 18.35
C GLU A 330 -12.78 -32.30 18.42
N ASN A 331 -11.76 -31.47 18.61
CA ASN A 331 -11.91 -30.01 18.60
C ASN A 331 -12.47 -29.49 17.27
N TYR A 332 -12.02 -30.02 16.12
CA TYR A 332 -12.59 -29.65 14.83
C TYR A 332 -14.01 -30.20 14.62
N THR A 333 -14.34 -31.34 15.21
CA THR A 333 -15.72 -31.89 15.19
C THR A 333 -16.68 -30.97 15.95
N LYS A 334 -16.28 -30.51 17.14
CA LYS A 334 -17.05 -29.50 17.92
C LYS A 334 -17.18 -28.19 17.15
N LYS A 335 -16.08 -27.69 16.57
CA LYS A 335 -16.09 -26.47 15.75
C LYS A 335 -17.00 -26.59 14.52
N ALA A 336 -17.12 -27.78 13.92
CA ALA A 336 -18.07 -28.02 12.82
C ALA A 336 -19.53 -27.90 13.30
N GLN A 337 -19.87 -28.47 14.46
CA GLN A 337 -21.21 -28.34 15.05
C GLN A 337 -21.55 -26.89 15.38
N GLU A 338 -20.60 -26.12 15.92
CA GLU A 338 -20.78 -24.68 16.16
C GLU A 338 -21.09 -23.90 14.88
N TYR A 339 -20.39 -24.20 13.78
CA TYR A 339 -20.66 -23.55 12.49
C TYR A 339 -22.03 -23.93 11.94
N ARG A 340 -22.47 -25.19 12.05
CA ARG A 340 -23.83 -25.58 11.66
C ARG A 340 -24.91 -24.83 12.46
N GLN A 341 -24.73 -24.69 13.77
CA GLN A 341 -25.66 -23.90 14.58
C GLN A 341 -25.69 -22.42 14.17
N LYS A 342 -24.54 -21.85 13.79
CA LYS A 342 -24.48 -20.48 13.25
C LYS A 342 -25.17 -20.36 11.89
N ALA A 343 -25.05 -21.37 11.03
CA ALA A 343 -25.73 -21.42 9.73
C ALA A 343 -27.26 -21.46 9.91
N LEU A 344 -27.77 -22.33 10.79
CA LEU A 344 -29.21 -22.41 11.10
C LEU A 344 -29.75 -21.09 11.63
N LYS A 345 -29.08 -20.46 12.60
CA LYS A 345 -29.46 -19.15 13.12
C LYS A 345 -29.44 -18.06 12.05
N LEU A 346 -28.51 -18.12 11.10
CA LEU A 346 -28.47 -17.16 10.00
C LEU A 346 -29.66 -17.35 9.06
N ALA A 347 -30.04 -18.61 8.78
CA ALA A 347 -31.20 -18.95 7.96
C ALA A 347 -32.54 -18.55 8.60
N GLU A 348 -32.68 -18.67 9.92
CA GLU A 348 -33.87 -18.22 10.66
C GLU A 348 -34.10 -16.69 10.63
N ASN A 349 -33.04 -15.93 10.36
CA ASN A 349 -33.09 -14.46 10.32
C ASN A 349 -33.30 -13.88 8.90
N LEU A 350 -33.35 -14.73 7.88
CA LEU A 350 -33.62 -14.36 6.48
C LEU A 350 -35.09 -14.60 6.16
#